data_AF-A0A2E7CLA6-F1
#
_entry.id   AF-A0A2E7CLA6-F1
#
_cell.length_a   1.000
_cell.length_b   1.000
_cell.length_c   1.000
_cell.angle_alpha   90.00
_cell.angle_beta   90.00
_cell.angle_gamma   90.00
#
_symmetry.space_group_name_H-M   'P 1'
#
loop_
_entity.id
_entity.type
_entity.pdbx_description
1 polymer ?
#
loop_
_entity_poly.entity_id
_entity_poly.type
_entity_poly.pdbx_seq_one_letter_code
_entity_poly.pdbx_strand_id
1 'polypeptide(L)'
;MAFLKGMMTIRRYEVVGEPPKDYIERYTQALKDKCFRGSLNIAYEAEHSGWATLRNFLDTDFSDPTKWHVDGYILANFRVDKKKVPSKIFRARVQLACDEWLRAQGENPEEATTSKIPSKVRKEIKDRISTELLSKTLPSVRTVEWCWNVVDGYCLFHNISDGVNELFQTAFYETFGLVLSASSPVDLLNNEDQRKSMEVINHSSFRILPSV
;
A
#
# COMPACT_ATOMS: atom_id res chain seq x y z
N MET A 1 -17.34 0.58 -0.70
CA MET A 1 -17.63 1.35 -1.92
C MET A 1 -17.60 2.83 -1.62
N ALA A 2 -16.43 3.43 -1.80
CA ALA A 2 -16.25 4.88 -1.67
C ALA A 2 -17.02 5.63 -2.78
N PHE A 3 -17.17 5.01 -3.96
CA PHE A 3 -17.97 5.51 -5.08
C PHE A 3 -19.44 5.82 -4.72
N LEU A 4 -19.99 5.14 -3.71
CA LEU A 4 -21.38 5.31 -3.27
C LEU A 4 -21.54 6.32 -2.10
N LYS A 5 -20.44 6.88 -1.56
CA LYS A 5 -20.44 7.67 -0.32
C LYS A 5 -20.13 9.17 -0.51
N GLY A 6 -19.95 9.66 -1.73
CA GLY A 6 -20.04 11.08 -2.09
C GLY A 6 -18.77 11.94 -1.89
N MET A 7 -17.86 11.59 -0.98
CA MET A 7 -16.54 12.23 -0.90
C MET A 7 -15.45 11.20 -1.11
N MET A 8 -14.57 11.45 -2.09
CA MET A 8 -13.61 10.46 -2.52
C MET A 8 -12.27 11.08 -2.85
N THR A 9 -11.23 10.53 -2.24
CA THR A 9 -9.83 10.82 -2.59
C THR A 9 -9.44 9.87 -3.70
N ILE A 10 -8.98 10.41 -4.84
CA ILE A 10 -8.64 9.64 -6.03
C ILE A 10 -7.32 10.15 -6.61
N ARG A 11 -6.47 9.23 -7.05
CA ARG A 11 -5.42 9.50 -8.03
C ARG A 11 -5.83 8.85 -9.35
N ARG A 12 -5.77 9.62 -10.44
CA ARG A 12 -6.00 9.12 -11.80
C ARG A 12 -4.66 8.82 -12.46
N TYR A 13 -4.66 7.75 -13.24
CA TYR A 13 -3.55 7.28 -14.04
C TYR A 13 -3.99 7.11 -15.47
N GLU A 14 -3.13 7.47 -16.41
CA GLU A 14 -3.21 7.00 -17.78
C GLU A 14 -2.48 5.65 -17.87
N VAL A 15 -3.09 4.69 -18.55
CA VAL A 15 -2.54 3.35 -18.77
C VAL A 15 -1.78 3.37 -20.09
N VAL A 16 -0.47 3.22 -20.00
CA VAL A 16 0.40 3.27 -21.18
C VAL A 16 0.44 1.90 -21.85
N GLY A 17 -0.12 1.86 -23.06
CA GLY A 17 -0.24 0.66 -23.89
C GLY A 17 -1.67 0.16 -23.98
N GLU A 18 -1.88 -0.86 -24.81
CA GLU A 18 -3.19 -1.46 -25.04
C GLU A 18 -3.29 -2.86 -24.40
N PRO A 19 -4.46 -3.22 -23.86
CA PRO A 19 -4.72 -4.58 -23.42
C PRO A 19 -4.66 -5.56 -24.62
N PRO A 20 -4.27 -6.82 -24.40
CA PRO A 20 -4.30 -7.83 -25.45
C PRO A 20 -5.76 -8.15 -25.87
N LYS A 21 -5.96 -8.68 -27.08
CA LYS A 21 -7.31 -8.95 -27.61
C LYS A 21 -8.11 -9.95 -26.75
N ASP A 22 -7.42 -10.88 -26.11
CA ASP A 22 -7.91 -11.92 -25.22
C ASP A 22 -7.76 -11.55 -23.73
N TYR A 23 -7.77 -10.26 -23.40
CA TYR A 23 -7.44 -9.77 -22.06
C TYR A 23 -8.28 -10.38 -20.93
N ILE A 24 -9.54 -10.75 -21.18
CA ILE A 24 -10.38 -11.36 -20.14
C ILE A 24 -9.77 -12.67 -19.63
N GLU A 25 -9.39 -13.57 -20.53
CA GLU A 25 -8.81 -14.86 -20.18
C GLU A 25 -7.43 -14.67 -19.54
N ARG A 26 -6.59 -13.85 -20.17
CA ARG A 26 -5.23 -13.59 -19.69
C ARG A 26 -5.20 -12.91 -18.32
N TYR A 27 -6.05 -11.91 -18.11
CA TYR A 27 -6.10 -11.20 -16.83
C TYR A 27 -6.83 -11.99 -15.75
N THR A 28 -7.76 -12.90 -16.11
CA THR A 28 -8.28 -13.89 -15.16
C THR A 28 -7.12 -14.68 -14.54
N GLN A 29 -6.23 -15.21 -15.38
CA GLN A 29 -5.10 -15.99 -14.91
C GLN A 29 -4.10 -15.13 -14.12
N ALA A 30 -3.76 -13.94 -14.63
CA ALA A 30 -2.84 -13.04 -13.94
C ALA A 30 -3.36 -12.60 -12.56
N LEU A 31 -4.66 -12.30 -12.44
CA LEU A 31 -5.30 -11.93 -11.17
C LEU A 31 -5.30 -13.11 -10.18
N LYS A 32 -5.50 -14.35 -10.64
CA LYS A 32 -5.35 -15.56 -9.80
C LYS A 32 -3.93 -15.75 -9.29
N ASP A 33 -2.94 -15.48 -10.15
CA ASP A 33 -1.53 -15.65 -9.80
C ASP A 33 -1.06 -14.56 -8.82
N LYS A 34 -1.58 -13.34 -8.97
CA LYS A 34 -1.26 -12.15 -8.15
C LYS A 34 -2.31 -11.83 -7.08
N CYS A 35 -3.24 -12.74 -6.82
CA CYS A 35 -4.22 -12.56 -5.75
C CYS A 35 -3.53 -12.50 -4.39
N PHE A 36 -4.17 -11.83 -3.43
CA PHE A 36 -3.63 -11.73 -2.08
C PHE A 36 -3.52 -13.12 -1.43
N ARG A 37 -2.32 -13.50 -0.98
CA ARG A 37 -2.09 -14.75 -0.26
C ARG A 37 -1.57 -14.42 1.14
N GLY A 38 -2.45 -14.56 2.13
CA GLY A 38 -2.17 -14.19 3.52
C GLY A 38 -1.15 -15.12 4.19
N SER A 39 0.13 -14.96 3.90
CA SER A 39 1.22 -15.56 4.69
C SER A 39 2.19 -14.48 5.13
N LEU A 40 1.81 -13.72 6.15
CA LEU A 40 2.76 -12.81 6.80
C LEU A 40 3.63 -13.61 7.75
N ASN A 41 4.94 -13.40 7.66
CA ASN A 41 5.91 -14.02 8.54
C ASN A 41 5.57 -13.73 10.02
N ILE A 42 5.67 -14.75 10.88
CA ILE A 42 5.34 -14.62 12.30
C ILE A 42 6.43 -13.81 13.04
N ALA A 43 7.68 -13.90 12.58
CA ALA A 43 8.87 -13.47 13.31
C ALA A 43 9.43 -12.08 12.96
N TYR A 44 8.99 -11.48 11.85
CA TYR A 44 9.52 -10.18 11.40
C TYR A 44 8.41 -9.20 11.01
N GLU A 45 8.72 -7.90 11.02
CA GLU A 45 7.86 -6.92 10.37
C GLU A 45 7.76 -7.29 8.89
N ALA A 46 6.53 -7.30 8.38
CA ALA A 46 6.26 -7.74 7.03
C ALA A 46 5.13 -6.89 6.45
N GLU A 47 5.25 -6.58 5.17
CA GLU A 47 4.23 -5.96 4.37
C GLU A 47 3.96 -6.89 3.19
N HIS A 48 2.70 -7.23 2.98
CA HIS A 48 2.27 -8.05 1.87
C HIS A 48 1.08 -7.41 1.19
N SER A 49 1.04 -7.47 -0.13
CA SER A 49 -0.02 -6.86 -0.92
C SER A 49 -0.45 -7.76 -2.07
N GLY A 50 -1.69 -7.59 -2.50
CA GLY A 50 -2.23 -8.33 -3.63
C GLY A 50 -3.68 -7.98 -3.92
N TRP A 51 -4.24 -8.63 -4.93
CA TRP A 51 -5.61 -8.39 -5.37
C TRP A 51 -6.63 -9.13 -4.50
N ALA A 52 -7.73 -8.45 -4.20
CA ALA A 52 -8.94 -9.04 -3.64
C ALA A 52 -10.15 -8.53 -4.41
N THR A 53 -11.25 -9.30 -4.41
CA THR A 53 -12.46 -8.90 -5.13
C THR A 53 -13.05 -7.62 -4.54
N LEU A 54 -13.80 -6.87 -5.35
CA LEU A 54 -14.36 -5.58 -4.93
C LEU A 54 -15.35 -5.70 -3.76
N ARG A 55 -16.19 -6.75 -3.76
CA ARG A 55 -17.28 -6.93 -2.79
C ARG A 55 -16.80 -7.39 -1.42
N ASN A 56 -15.76 -8.22 -1.38
CA ASN A 56 -15.23 -8.78 -0.14
C ASN A 56 -13.70 -8.91 -0.23
N PHE A 57 -12.99 -8.18 0.64
CA PHE A 57 -11.51 -8.19 0.66
C PHE A 57 -10.90 -9.52 1.17
N LEU A 58 -11.74 -10.43 1.67
CA LEU A 58 -11.35 -11.80 2.01
C LEU A 58 -11.57 -12.77 0.84
N ASP A 59 -12.38 -12.40 -0.16
CA ASP A 59 -12.55 -13.19 -1.38
C ASP A 59 -11.45 -12.81 -2.37
N THR A 60 -10.59 -13.77 -2.67
CA THR A 60 -9.45 -13.66 -3.59
C THR A 60 -9.61 -14.59 -4.80
N ASP A 61 -10.82 -15.12 -5.02
CA ASP A 61 -11.12 -15.97 -6.16
C ASP A 61 -11.58 -15.12 -7.36
N PHE A 62 -10.67 -15.00 -8.33
CA PHE A 62 -10.88 -14.30 -9.59
C PHE A 62 -11.31 -15.23 -10.74
N SER A 63 -11.73 -16.48 -10.45
CA SER A 63 -12.14 -17.45 -11.48
C SER A 63 -13.35 -17.05 -12.29
N ASP A 64 -14.23 -16.24 -11.71
CA ASP A 64 -15.41 -15.70 -12.35
C ASP A 64 -15.14 -14.25 -12.80
N PRO A 65 -15.06 -13.97 -14.12
CA PRO A 65 -14.88 -12.61 -14.64
C PRO A 65 -15.93 -11.62 -14.17
N THR A 66 -17.16 -12.06 -13.88
CA THR A 66 -18.24 -11.14 -13.45
C THR A 66 -17.98 -10.49 -12.09
N LYS A 67 -17.02 -11.01 -11.31
CA LYS A 67 -16.60 -10.42 -10.04
C LYS A 67 -15.68 -9.21 -10.18
N TRP A 68 -15.01 -9.05 -11.33
CA TRP A 68 -13.97 -8.05 -11.52
C TRP A 68 -14.04 -7.31 -12.86
N HIS A 69 -14.87 -7.75 -13.80
CA HIS A 69 -15.09 -7.11 -15.10
C HIS A 69 -16.57 -6.77 -15.32
N VAL A 70 -16.84 -5.53 -15.72
CA VAL A 70 -18.18 -5.04 -16.05
C VAL A 70 -18.07 -4.00 -17.18
N ASP A 71 -18.69 -4.23 -18.33
CA ASP A 71 -18.84 -3.26 -19.43
C ASP A 71 -17.56 -2.51 -19.83
N GLY A 72 -16.42 -3.22 -19.92
CA GLY A 72 -15.13 -2.61 -20.28
C GLY A 72 -14.37 -1.98 -19.11
N TYR A 73 -14.89 -2.10 -17.88
CA TYR A 73 -14.21 -1.73 -16.66
C TYR A 73 -13.67 -2.95 -15.93
N ILE A 74 -12.45 -2.81 -15.39
CA ILE A 74 -11.83 -3.76 -14.46
C ILE A 74 -11.84 -3.13 -13.08
N LEU A 75 -12.36 -3.85 -12.09
CA LEU A 75 -12.63 -3.36 -10.74
C LEU A 75 -12.19 -4.39 -9.71
N ALA A 76 -11.37 -3.96 -8.74
CA ALA A 76 -10.98 -4.81 -7.63
C ALA A 76 -10.54 -3.97 -6.43
N ASN A 77 -10.17 -4.66 -5.35
CA ASN A 77 -9.47 -4.08 -4.22
C ASN A 77 -7.98 -4.42 -4.31
N PHE A 78 -7.14 -3.44 -4.02
CA PHE A 78 -5.74 -3.64 -3.67
C PHE A 78 -5.63 -3.73 -2.15
N ARG A 79 -5.30 -4.92 -1.63
CA ARG A 79 -5.16 -5.18 -0.20
C ARG A 79 -3.69 -5.11 0.18
N VAL A 80 -3.40 -4.41 1.28
CA VAL A 80 -2.07 -4.30 1.89
C VAL A 80 -2.20 -4.68 3.37
N ASP A 81 -1.57 -5.77 3.75
CA ASP A 81 -1.50 -6.23 5.13
C ASP A 81 -0.12 -5.91 5.69
N LYS A 82 -0.10 -5.22 6.83
CA LYS A 82 1.14 -4.74 7.46
C LYS A 82 1.25 -5.20 8.90
N LYS A 83 2.32 -5.92 9.21
CA LYS A 83 2.66 -6.36 10.56
C LYS A 83 3.84 -5.54 11.08
N LYS A 84 3.65 -4.87 12.23
CA LYS A 84 4.64 -4.00 12.85
C LYS A 84 4.70 -4.20 14.35
N VAL A 85 5.87 -3.95 14.93
CA VAL A 85 6.05 -3.95 16.38
C VAL A 85 5.28 -2.76 16.96
N PRO A 86 4.35 -2.97 17.93
CA PRO A 86 3.65 -1.86 18.54
C PRO A 86 4.61 -1.02 19.39
N SER A 87 4.95 0.18 18.91
CA SER A 87 6.11 0.96 19.39
C SER A 87 6.02 1.37 20.87
N LYS A 88 4.82 1.71 21.36
CA LYS A 88 4.61 2.14 22.75
C LYS A 88 4.90 1.02 23.74
N ILE A 89 4.28 -0.16 23.55
CA ILE A 89 4.49 -1.30 24.44
C ILE A 89 5.89 -1.90 24.28
N PHE A 90 6.46 -1.86 23.07
CA PHE A 90 7.85 -2.28 22.83
C PHE A 90 8.83 -1.48 23.68
N ARG A 91 8.76 -0.14 23.64
CA ARG A 91 9.63 0.73 24.45
C ARG A 91 9.46 0.46 25.94
N ALA A 92 8.22 0.33 26.42
CA ALA A 92 7.92 0.04 27.82
C ALA A 92 8.50 -1.33 28.27
N ARG A 93 8.33 -2.38 27.46
CA ARG A 93 8.87 -3.72 27.77
C ARG A 93 10.40 -3.77 27.70
N VAL A 94 11.00 -3.07 26.73
CA VAL A 94 12.46 -2.97 26.64
C VAL A 94 13.03 -2.28 27.86
N GLN A 95 12.40 -1.19 28.33
CA GLN A 95 12.82 -0.53 29.57
C GLN A 95 12.73 -1.47 30.77
N LEU A 96 11.59 -2.13 30.96
CA LEU A 96 11.38 -3.06 32.07
C LEU A 96 12.41 -4.20 32.07
N ALA A 97 12.71 -4.79 30.92
CA ALA A 97 13.71 -5.85 30.80
C ALA A 97 15.15 -5.35 31.02
N CYS A 98 15.46 -4.11 30.64
CA CYS A 98 16.73 -3.47 30.96
C CYS A 98 16.87 -3.25 32.48
N ASP A 99 15.82 -2.80 33.15
CA ASP A 99 15.80 -2.58 34.59
C ASP A 99 15.97 -3.92 35.35
N GLU A 100 15.30 -4.99 34.90
CA GLU A 100 15.50 -6.34 35.42
C GLU A 100 16.93 -6.84 35.27
N TRP A 101 17.56 -6.59 34.11
CA TRP A 101 18.95 -6.97 33.88
C TRP A 101 19.91 -6.22 34.81
N LEU A 102 19.70 -4.91 35.02
CA LEU A 102 20.50 -4.11 35.95
C LEU A 102 20.37 -4.63 37.39
N ARG A 103 19.15 -4.91 37.86
CA ARG A 103 18.92 -5.52 39.18
C ARG A 103 19.66 -6.84 39.33
N ALA A 104 19.66 -7.68 38.29
CA ALA A 104 20.38 -8.95 38.29
C ALA A 104 21.91 -8.79 38.34
N GLN A 105 22.44 -7.64 37.93
CA GLN A 105 23.86 -7.28 38.07
C GLN A 105 24.17 -6.56 39.40
N GLY A 106 23.20 -6.43 40.31
CA GLY A 106 23.35 -5.74 41.59
C GLY A 106 23.28 -4.21 41.49
N GLU A 107 22.80 -3.66 40.38
CA GLU A 107 22.66 -2.23 40.15
C GLU A 107 21.23 -1.75 40.46
N ASN A 108 21.07 -0.56 41.03
CA ASN A 108 19.76 0.06 41.21
C ASN A 108 19.31 0.75 39.90
N PRO A 109 18.23 0.33 39.23
CA PRO A 109 17.79 0.94 37.96
C PRO A 109 17.43 2.42 38.03
N GLU A 110 17.05 2.94 39.20
CA GLU A 110 16.72 4.37 39.38
C GLU A 110 17.98 5.26 39.36
N GLU A 111 19.14 4.69 39.70
CA GLU A 111 20.44 5.36 39.77
C GLU A 111 21.35 4.97 38.58
N ALA A 112 21.17 3.77 38.06
CA ALA A 112 21.98 3.20 36.99
C ALA A 112 21.47 3.66 35.62
N THR A 113 22.36 4.33 34.88
CA THR A 113 22.07 4.69 33.50
C THR A 113 22.01 3.46 32.60
N THR A 114 21.09 3.46 31.63
CA THR A 114 20.93 2.37 30.65
C THR A 114 22.21 2.13 29.86
N SER A 115 23.12 3.11 29.74
CA SER A 115 24.44 2.95 29.10
C SER A 115 25.39 1.98 29.80
N LYS A 116 25.11 1.58 31.04
CA LYS A 116 25.84 0.47 31.70
C LYS A 116 25.55 -0.90 31.07
N ILE A 117 24.43 -1.04 30.35
CA ILE A 117 24.05 -2.29 29.69
C ILE A 117 24.89 -2.46 28.41
N PRO A 118 25.65 -3.57 28.26
CA PRO A 118 26.42 -3.83 27.05
C PRO A 118 25.54 -3.78 25.80
N SER A 119 26.07 -3.21 24.72
CA SER A 119 25.32 -3.03 23.46
C SER A 119 24.76 -4.35 22.92
N LYS A 120 25.53 -5.44 23.04
CA LYS A 120 25.11 -6.80 22.67
C LYS A 120 23.89 -7.27 23.47
N VAL A 121 23.93 -7.14 24.80
CA VAL A 121 22.81 -7.51 25.69
C VAL A 121 21.57 -6.68 25.37
N ARG A 122 21.73 -5.36 25.20
CA ARG A 122 20.61 -4.49 24.85
C ARG A 122 19.98 -4.88 23.51
N LYS A 123 20.79 -5.28 22.52
CA LYS A 123 20.30 -5.78 21.24
C LYS A 123 19.51 -7.08 21.43
N GLU A 124 20.04 -8.04 22.19
CA GLU A 124 19.35 -9.31 22.49
C GLU A 124 18.00 -9.09 23.19
N ILE A 125 17.92 -8.16 24.15
CA ILE A 125 16.65 -7.77 24.81
C ILE A 125 15.65 -7.25 23.78
N LYS A 126 16.07 -6.34 22.89
CA LYS A 126 15.21 -5.77 21.85
C LYS A 126 14.73 -6.82 20.86
N ASP A 127 15.63 -7.67 20.36
CA ASP A 127 15.29 -8.70 19.37
C ASP A 127 14.31 -9.74 19.94
N ARG A 128 14.52 -10.16 21.20
CA ARG A 128 13.61 -11.06 21.92
C ARG A 128 12.21 -10.46 22.08
N ILE A 129 12.11 -9.22 22.57
CA ILE A 129 10.83 -8.55 22.81
C ILE A 129 10.13 -8.25 21.48
N SER A 130 10.87 -7.86 20.45
CA SER A 130 10.34 -7.64 19.10
C SER A 130 9.68 -8.91 18.57
N THR A 131 10.39 -10.03 18.61
CA THR A 131 9.90 -11.35 18.17
C THR A 131 8.66 -11.77 18.96
N GLU A 132 8.67 -11.60 20.29
CA GLU A 132 7.53 -11.92 21.14
C GLU A 132 6.29 -11.07 20.78
N LEU A 133 6.45 -9.76 20.61
CA LEU A 133 5.35 -8.87 20.27
C LEU A 133 4.82 -9.15 18.87
N LEU A 134 5.68 -9.40 17.89
CA LEU A 134 5.27 -9.76 16.54
C LEU A 134 4.48 -11.07 16.53
N SER A 135 4.88 -12.09 17.30
CA SER A 135 4.13 -13.35 17.38
C SER A 135 2.67 -13.18 17.83
N LYS A 136 2.38 -12.13 18.61
CA LYS A 136 1.05 -11.83 19.18
C LYS A 136 0.28 -10.75 18.41
N THR A 137 0.91 -10.10 17.44
CA THR A 137 0.31 -8.95 16.73
C THR A 137 -0.41 -9.42 15.48
N LEU A 138 -1.70 -9.08 15.34
CA LEU A 138 -2.43 -9.23 14.08
C LEU A 138 -1.96 -8.17 13.08
N PRO A 139 -1.93 -8.49 11.78
CA PRO A 139 -1.63 -7.50 10.76
C PRO A 139 -2.73 -6.44 10.67
N SER A 140 -2.32 -5.20 10.45
CA SER A 140 -3.25 -4.14 10.05
C SER A 140 -3.59 -4.34 8.58
N VAL A 141 -4.87 -4.51 8.29
CA VAL A 141 -5.40 -4.66 6.92
C VAL A 141 -5.79 -3.28 6.39
N ARG A 142 -5.29 -2.93 5.20
CA ARG A 142 -5.74 -1.77 4.42
C ARG A 142 -6.22 -2.25 3.05
N THR A 143 -7.36 -1.77 2.60
CA THR A 143 -7.89 -2.07 1.27
C THR A 143 -8.17 -0.77 0.54
N VAL A 144 -7.75 -0.69 -0.72
CA VAL A 144 -7.99 0.45 -1.59
C VAL A 144 -8.69 -0.01 -2.85
N GLU A 145 -9.86 0.56 -3.13
CA GLU A 145 -10.62 0.30 -4.34
C GLU A 145 -9.89 0.89 -5.56
N TRP A 146 -10.04 0.25 -6.72
CA TRP A 146 -9.54 0.76 -7.99
C TRP A 146 -10.44 0.36 -9.15
N CYS A 147 -10.41 1.17 -10.21
CA CYS A 147 -11.21 1.01 -11.40
C CYS A 147 -10.38 1.38 -12.63
N TRP A 148 -10.21 0.45 -13.56
CA TRP A 148 -9.58 0.70 -14.85
C TRP A 148 -10.62 0.64 -15.96
N ASN A 149 -10.80 1.76 -16.65
CA ASN A 149 -11.52 1.81 -17.91
C ASN A 149 -10.60 1.35 -19.04
N VAL A 150 -10.85 0.16 -19.54
CA VAL A 150 -10.02 -0.50 -20.56
C VAL A 150 -10.22 0.13 -21.94
N VAL A 151 -11.38 0.75 -22.18
CA VAL A 151 -11.73 1.39 -23.45
C VAL A 151 -11.06 2.75 -23.58
N ASP A 152 -11.15 3.58 -22.53
CA ASP A 152 -10.60 4.94 -22.54
C ASP A 152 -9.15 5.02 -22.03
N GLY A 153 -8.58 3.90 -21.55
CA GLY A 153 -7.17 3.81 -21.18
C GLY A 153 -6.78 4.51 -19.87
N TYR A 154 -7.70 4.70 -18.91
CA TYR A 154 -7.38 5.33 -17.62
C TYR A 154 -7.76 4.47 -16.41
N CYS A 155 -6.98 4.59 -15.34
CA CYS A 155 -7.21 3.91 -14.07
C CYS A 155 -7.40 4.92 -12.92
N LEU A 156 -8.41 4.69 -12.09
CA LEU A 156 -8.70 5.44 -10.88
C LEU A 156 -8.31 4.60 -9.66
N PHE A 157 -7.55 5.20 -8.74
CA PHE A 157 -7.12 4.56 -7.50
C PHE A 157 -7.51 5.41 -6.30
N HIS A 158 -8.17 4.84 -5.29
CA HIS A 158 -8.72 5.60 -4.15
C HIS A 158 -7.71 5.96 -3.06
N ASN A 159 -6.55 6.46 -3.46
CA ASN A 159 -5.47 6.83 -2.54
C ASN A 159 -4.53 7.88 -3.15
N ILE A 160 -4.03 8.80 -2.34
CA ILE A 160 -3.07 9.86 -2.75
C ILE A 160 -1.68 9.74 -2.08
N SER A 161 -1.48 8.80 -1.15
CA SER A 161 -0.18 8.58 -0.50
C SER A 161 0.79 7.89 -1.45
N ASP A 162 1.99 8.44 -1.60
CA ASP A 162 2.96 7.95 -2.58
C ASP A 162 3.34 6.48 -2.34
N GLY A 163 3.63 6.09 -1.10
CA GLY A 163 4.03 4.72 -0.80
C GLY A 163 2.99 3.65 -1.20
N VAL A 164 1.69 3.89 -0.99
CA VAL A 164 0.66 2.92 -1.41
C VAL A 164 0.44 2.96 -2.93
N ASN A 165 0.61 4.13 -3.55
CA ASN A 165 0.52 4.29 -4.99
C ASN A 165 1.70 3.62 -5.72
N GLU A 166 2.91 3.66 -5.17
CA GLU A 166 4.07 2.91 -5.70
C GLU A 166 3.82 1.40 -5.66
N LEU A 167 3.39 0.87 -4.52
CA LEU A 167 3.02 -0.56 -4.39
C LEU A 167 1.94 -0.96 -5.40
N PHE A 168 0.92 -0.12 -5.58
CA PHE A 168 -0.14 -0.35 -6.56
C PHE A 168 0.38 -0.37 -7.99
N GLN A 169 1.23 0.59 -8.38
CA GLN A 169 1.82 0.64 -9.72
C GLN A 169 2.70 -0.58 -10.01
N THR A 170 3.51 -1.02 -9.05
CA THR A 170 4.29 -2.25 -9.17
C THR A 170 3.40 -3.47 -9.34
N ALA A 171 2.38 -3.63 -8.49
CA ALA A 171 1.44 -4.73 -8.60
C ALA A 171 0.68 -4.73 -9.94
N PHE A 172 0.26 -3.54 -10.40
CA PHE A 172 -0.43 -3.36 -11.67
C PHE A 172 0.46 -3.77 -12.84
N TYR A 173 1.71 -3.30 -12.89
CA TYR A 173 2.66 -3.68 -13.92
C TYR A 173 2.95 -5.18 -13.92
N GLU A 174 3.20 -5.77 -12.75
CA GLU A 174 3.45 -7.21 -12.61
C GLU A 174 2.26 -8.08 -13.02
N THR A 175 1.04 -7.55 -12.95
CA THR A 175 -0.19 -8.29 -13.26
C THR A 175 -0.58 -8.12 -14.73
N PHE A 176 -0.58 -6.88 -15.21
CA PHE A 176 -1.16 -6.54 -16.53
C PHE A 176 -0.09 -6.29 -17.60
N GLY A 177 1.17 -6.10 -17.21
CA GLY A 177 2.27 -5.76 -18.10
C GLY A 177 2.22 -4.33 -18.66
N LEU A 178 1.36 -3.48 -18.08
CA LEU A 178 1.13 -2.10 -18.51
C LEU A 178 1.59 -1.13 -17.43
N VAL A 179 2.07 0.03 -17.86
CA VAL A 179 2.59 1.06 -16.96
C VAL A 179 1.49 2.07 -16.66
N LEU A 180 1.41 2.50 -15.40
CA LEU A 180 0.55 3.58 -14.99
C LEU A 180 1.35 4.88 -14.95
N SER A 181 0.91 5.90 -15.68
CA SER A 181 1.45 7.26 -15.62
C SER A 181 0.49 8.15 -14.84
N ALA A 182 0.95 8.79 -13.77
CA ALA A 182 0.10 9.66 -12.96
C ALA A 182 -0.39 10.83 -13.81
N SER A 183 -1.72 10.97 -13.95
CA SER A 183 -2.31 12.06 -14.72
C SER A 183 -2.44 13.30 -13.87
N SER A 184 -2.11 14.45 -14.44
CA SER A 184 -2.44 15.75 -13.89
C SER A 184 -3.85 16.18 -14.35
N PRO A 185 -4.64 16.88 -13.52
CA PRO A 185 -5.82 17.61 -13.95
C PRO A 185 -5.63 18.46 -15.23
N VAL A 186 -4.44 19.00 -15.47
CA VAL A 186 -4.13 19.78 -16.69
C VAL A 186 -4.19 18.90 -17.94
N ASP A 187 -3.83 17.62 -17.83
CA ASP A 187 -3.86 16.67 -18.94
C ASP A 187 -5.30 16.39 -19.43
N LEU A 188 -6.30 16.77 -18.62
CA LEU A 188 -7.73 16.60 -18.92
C LEU A 188 -8.33 17.78 -19.69
N LEU A 189 -7.59 18.89 -19.85
CA LEU A 189 -8.11 20.06 -20.56
C LEU A 189 -8.18 19.78 -22.05
N ASN A 190 -9.30 20.04 -22.72
CA ASN A 190 -9.42 19.72 -24.15
C ASN A 190 -8.63 20.67 -25.08
N ASN A 191 -8.20 21.82 -24.57
CA ASN A 191 -7.54 22.86 -25.36
C ASN A 191 -6.01 22.85 -25.10
N GLU A 192 -5.22 22.65 -26.16
CA GLU A 192 -3.75 22.65 -26.07
C GLU A 192 -3.16 23.97 -25.59
N ASP A 193 -3.74 25.11 -25.96
CA ASP A 193 -3.25 26.43 -25.56
C ASP A 193 -3.47 26.67 -24.06
N GLN A 194 -4.58 26.14 -23.53
CA GLN A 194 -4.85 26.13 -22.09
C GLN A 194 -3.89 25.20 -21.33
N ARG A 195 -3.51 24.05 -21.92
CA ARG A 195 -2.49 23.17 -21.32
C ARG A 195 -1.12 23.84 -21.28
N LYS A 196 -0.69 24.45 -22.39
CA LYS A 196 0.63 25.11 -22.50
C LYS A 196 0.75 26.35 -21.62
N SER A 197 -0.37 27.00 -21.29
CA SER A 197 -0.41 28.13 -20.37
C SER A 197 -0.49 27.73 -18.89
N MET A 198 -0.47 26.44 -18.55
CA MET A 198 -0.52 25.95 -17.18
C MET A 198 0.71 25.11 -16.84
N GLU A 199 1.41 25.49 -15.76
CA GLU A 199 2.52 24.72 -15.20
C GLU A 199 2.05 23.89 -14.01
N VAL A 200 2.40 22.60 -14.00
CA VAL A 200 2.11 21.67 -12.90
C VAL A 200 3.16 21.84 -11.81
N ILE A 201 2.75 22.31 -10.63
CA ILE A 201 3.65 22.48 -9.48
C ILE A 201 3.73 21.17 -8.68
N ASN A 202 2.60 20.48 -8.50
CA ASN A 202 2.51 19.15 -7.89
C ASN A 202 1.22 18.44 -8.35
N HIS A 203 0.95 17.22 -7.84
CA HIS A 203 -0.23 16.40 -8.19
C HIS A 203 -1.61 17.10 -8.08
N SER A 204 -1.69 18.24 -7.39
CA SER A 204 -2.93 18.98 -7.10
C SER A 204 -2.79 20.51 -7.20
N SER A 205 -1.66 21.04 -7.68
CA SER A 205 -1.40 22.49 -7.71
C SER A 205 -0.87 22.94 -9.07
N PHE A 206 -1.45 24.02 -9.59
CA PHE A 206 -1.15 24.56 -10.92
C PHE A 206 -0.91 26.06 -10.86
N ARG A 207 -0.08 26.55 -11.77
CA ARG A 207 0.13 27.98 -12.00
C ARG A 207 -0.24 28.33 -13.43
N ILE A 208 -1.00 29.41 -13.60
CA ILE A 208 -1.21 30.01 -14.92
C ILE A 208 0.04 30.84 -15.25
N LEU A 209 0.66 30.53 -16.38
CA LEU A 209 1.79 31.29 -16.91
C LEU A 209 1.27 32.65 -17.43
N PRO A 210 1.96 33.76 -17.14
CA PRO A 210 1.59 35.05 -17.69
C PRO A 210 1.70 35.01 -19.22
N SER A 211 0.71 35.59 -19.90
CA SER A 211 0.73 35.75 -21.36
C SER A 211 1.91 36.64 -21.77
N VAL A 212 2.72 36.17 -22.72
CA VAL A 212 3.79 36.95 -23.37
C VAL A 212 3.18 38.03 -24.26
#